data_AF-H9NDE2-F1
#
_entry.id   AF-H9NDE2-F1
#
_cell.length_a   1.000
_cell.length_b   1.000
_cell.length_c   1.000
_cell.angle_alpha   90.00
_cell.angle_beta   90.00
_cell.angle_gamma   90.00
#
_symmetry.space_group_name_H-M   'P 1'
#
loop_
_entity.id
_entity.type
_entity.pdbx_description
1 polymer ?
#
loop_
_entity_poly.entity_id
_entity_poly.type
_entity_poly.pdbx_seq_one_letter_code
_entity_poly.pdbx_strand_id
1 'polypeptide(L)'
;SPQQIFGAIAKSYYPVKADVDPKSVFVVSVMPCTAKKYEADREEMSVDGLKDIDAVITTRELAKMIRQAGIKFAELENSKQDSILGTYSGAGTIFGNTGGVMEAA
;
A
#
# COMPACT_ATOMS: atom_id res chain seq x y z
N SER A 1 -11.69 -0.68 -0.17
CA SER A 1 -11.01 -1.42 0.92
C SER A 1 -9.85 -0.59 1.46
N PRO A 2 -9.14 -0.99 2.55
CA PRO A 2 -7.95 -0.26 3.03
C PRO A 2 -6.93 0.06 1.93
N GLN A 3 -6.77 -0.81 0.94
CA GLN A 3 -5.93 -0.55 -0.23
C GLN A 3 -6.40 0.68 -1.02
N GLN A 4 -7.66 0.70 -1.45
CA GLN A 4 -8.16 1.76 -2.34
C GLN A 4 -8.31 3.10 -1.63
N ILE A 5 -8.78 3.10 -0.38
CA ILE A 5 -8.85 4.34 0.39
C ILE A 5 -7.45 4.93 0.61
N PHE A 6 -6.44 4.08 0.83
CA PHE A 6 -5.06 4.54 0.92
C PHE A 6 -4.57 5.13 -0.42
N GLY A 7 -4.84 4.46 -1.54
CA GLY A 7 -4.49 4.95 -2.88
C GLY A 7 -5.07 6.34 -3.19
N ALA A 8 -6.37 6.51 -2.95
CA ALA A 8 -7.04 7.79 -3.12
C ALA A 8 -6.42 8.91 -2.25
N ILE A 9 -6.06 8.61 -0.99
CA ILE A 9 -5.38 9.55 -0.09
C ILE A 9 -3.95 9.84 -0.56
N ALA A 10 -3.21 8.82 -1.05
CA ALA A 10 -1.86 8.96 -1.55
C ALA A 10 -1.76 9.81 -2.83
N LYS A 11 -2.86 9.95 -3.58
CA LYS A 11 -2.93 10.78 -4.79
C LYS A 11 -3.59 12.16 -4.57
N SER A 12 -4.22 12.39 -3.41
CA SER A 12 -4.90 13.65 -3.09
C SER A 12 -4.26 14.41 -1.93
N TYR A 13 -4.02 13.75 -0.80
CA TYR A 13 -3.48 14.37 0.41
C TYR A 13 -1.95 14.38 0.44
N TYR A 14 -1.31 13.26 0.09
CA TYR A 14 0.15 13.16 0.09
C TYR A 14 0.84 14.18 -0.82
N PRO A 15 0.39 14.43 -2.08
CA PRO A 15 1.07 15.37 -2.95
C PRO A 15 1.09 16.80 -2.39
N VAL A 16 0.01 17.21 -1.72
CA VAL A 16 -0.10 18.51 -1.05
C VAL A 16 0.86 18.62 0.13
N LYS A 17 1.08 17.52 0.87
CA LYS A 17 1.98 17.51 2.04
C LYS A 17 3.45 17.36 1.67
N ALA A 18 3.75 16.64 0.59
CA ALA A 18 5.10 16.37 0.12
C ALA A 18 5.60 17.37 -0.94
N ASP A 19 4.76 18.32 -1.36
CA ASP A 19 5.04 19.30 -2.41
C ASP A 19 5.49 18.66 -3.74
N VAL A 20 4.71 17.68 -4.21
CA VAL A 20 4.96 16.95 -5.46
C VAL A 20 3.73 16.97 -6.37
N ASP A 21 3.93 16.80 -7.67
CA ASP A 21 2.84 16.65 -8.63
C ASP A 21 2.12 15.30 -8.41
N PRO A 22 0.79 15.26 -8.19
CA PRO A 22 0.01 14.03 -8.10
C PRO A 22 0.26 13.04 -9.25
N LYS A 23 0.52 13.55 -10.46
CA LYS A 23 0.79 12.73 -11.66
C LYS A 23 2.13 12.00 -11.59
N SER A 24 3.06 12.48 -10.77
CA SER A 24 4.38 11.88 -10.57
C SER A 24 4.38 10.80 -9.48
N VAL A 25 3.34 10.73 -8.65
CA VAL A 25 3.23 9.73 -7.59
C VAL A 25 2.84 8.39 -8.20
N PHE A 26 3.60 7.34 -7.90
CA PHE A 26 3.28 5.96 -8.30
C PHE A 26 3.08 5.10 -7.05
N VAL A 27 1.87 4.59 -6.84
CA VAL A 27 1.48 3.85 -5.63
C VAL A 27 1.56 2.35 -5.90
N VAL A 28 2.49 1.69 -5.21
CA VAL A 28 2.64 0.23 -5.24
C VAL A 28 2.09 -0.36 -3.95
N SER A 29 1.11 -1.24 -4.09
CA SER A 29 0.52 -1.99 -2.99
C SER A 29 1.17 -3.38 -2.87
N VAL A 30 1.59 -3.75 -1.67
CA VAL A 30 2.08 -5.10 -1.37
C VAL A 30 0.99 -5.87 -0.63
N MET A 31 0.48 -6.94 -1.22
CA MET A 31 -0.71 -7.64 -0.71
C MET A 31 -0.50 -9.15 -0.55
N PRO A 32 -1.05 -9.77 0.50
CA PRO A 32 -1.10 -11.23 0.62
C PRO A 32 -2.19 -11.88 -0.26
N CYS A 33 -2.79 -11.13 -1.20
CA CYS A 33 -3.96 -11.54 -1.96
C CYS A 33 -3.78 -11.23 -3.45
N THR A 34 -4.08 -12.20 -4.32
CA THR A 34 -4.05 -12.01 -5.77
C THR A 34 -5.26 -11.24 -6.29
N ALA A 35 -6.43 -11.37 -5.64
CA ALA A 35 -7.64 -10.64 -6.02
C ALA A 35 -7.50 -9.11 -5.88
N LYS A 36 -6.55 -8.65 -5.05
CA LYS A 36 -6.22 -7.22 -4.94
C LYS A 36 -5.64 -6.61 -6.22
N LYS A 37 -5.02 -7.42 -7.09
CA LYS A 37 -4.60 -6.98 -8.42
C LYS A 37 -5.83 -6.59 -9.25
N TYR A 38 -6.85 -7.46 -9.27
CA TYR A 38 -8.12 -7.16 -9.93
C TYR A 38 -8.83 -5.96 -9.29
N GLU A 39 -8.85 -5.85 -7.96
CA GLU A 39 -9.46 -4.68 -7.30
C GLU A 39 -8.80 -3.36 -7.74
N ALA A 40 -7.48 -3.33 -7.90
CA ALA A 40 -6.72 -2.16 -8.37
C ALA A 40 -6.99 -1.77 -9.83
N ASP A 41 -7.33 -2.74 -10.68
CA ASP A 41 -7.55 -2.53 -12.11
C ASP A 41 -9.01 -2.28 -12.50
N ARG A 42 -9.91 -2.16 -11.52
CA ARG A 42 -11.31 -1.75 -11.75
C ARG A 42 -11.36 -0.33 -12.33
N GLU A 43 -12.20 -0.13 -13.35
CA GLU A 43 -12.29 1.13 -14.09
C GLU A 43 -12.68 2.32 -13.20
N GLU A 44 -13.54 2.08 -12.21
CA GLU A 44 -13.99 3.09 -11.26
C GLU A 44 -12.95 3.46 -10.18
N MET A 45 -11.83 2.75 -10.09
CA MET A 45 -10.77 3.01 -9.09
C MET A 45 -9.75 4.04 -9.62
N SER A 46 -10.29 5.15 -10.11
CA SER A 46 -9.52 6.27 -10.61
C SER A 46 -10.27 7.59 -10.45
N VAL A 47 -9.52 8.67 -10.27
CA VAL A 47 -10.05 10.05 -10.18
C VAL A 47 -9.19 10.93 -11.09
N ASP A 48 -9.82 11.74 -11.94
CA ASP A 48 -9.15 12.64 -12.88
C ASP A 48 -8.09 11.96 -13.78
N GLY A 49 -8.32 10.69 -14.14
CA GLY A 49 -7.41 9.88 -14.95
C GLY A 49 -6.20 9.33 -14.18
N LEU A 50 -6.15 9.52 -12.86
CA LEU A 50 -5.15 8.92 -11.98
C LEU A 50 -5.75 7.68 -11.32
N LYS A 51 -5.11 6.53 -11.49
CA LYS A 51 -5.46 5.33 -10.72
C LYS A 51 -5.15 5.55 -9.25
N ASP A 52 -6.03 5.04 -8.37
CA ASP A 52 -5.79 5.04 -6.93
C ASP A 52 -4.53 4.20 -6.60
N ILE A 53 -4.39 3.05 -7.26
CA ILE A 53 -3.27 2.11 -7.12
C ILE A 53 -2.71 1.78 -8.50
N ASP A 54 -1.43 2.05 -8.72
CA ASP A 54 -0.81 1.85 -10.03
C ASP A 54 -0.29 0.42 -10.22
N ALA A 55 0.15 -0.24 -9.13
CA ALA A 55 0.59 -1.62 -9.17
C ALA A 55 0.27 -2.36 -7.87
N VAL A 56 -0.01 -3.65 -7.99
CA VAL A 56 -0.16 -4.56 -6.85
C VAL A 56 0.79 -5.74 -7.03
N ILE A 57 1.71 -5.91 -6.08
CA ILE A 57 2.58 -7.08 -6.00
C ILE A 57 2.21 -7.93 -4.80
N THR A 58 2.34 -9.25 -4.95
CA THR A 58 2.10 -10.19 -3.86
C THR A 58 3.27 -10.23 -2.89
N THR A 59 3.05 -10.73 -1.68
CA THR A 59 4.13 -11.03 -0.73
C THR A 59 5.24 -11.89 -1.34
N ARG A 60 4.89 -12.83 -2.23
CA ARG A 60 5.88 -13.67 -2.93
C ARG A 60 6.71 -12.89 -3.94
N GLU A 61 6.09 -11.96 -4.67
CA GLU A 61 6.78 -11.09 -5.63
C GLU A 61 7.74 -10.14 -4.91
N LEU A 62 7.33 -9.55 -3.78
CA LEU A 62 8.22 -8.74 -2.95
C LEU A 62 9.40 -9.57 -2.42
N ALA A 63 9.14 -10.77 -1.88
CA ALA A 63 10.19 -11.66 -1.38
C ALA A 63 11.20 -12.02 -2.49
N LYS A 64 10.73 -12.24 -3.72
CA LYS A 64 11.59 -12.45 -4.89
C LYS A 64 12.43 -11.22 -5.22
N MET A 65 11.83 -10.03 -5.23
CA MET A 65 12.52 -8.76 -5.51
C MET A 65 13.64 -8.48 -4.49
N ILE A 66 13.36 -8.69 -3.19
CA ILE A 66 14.36 -8.55 -2.11
C ILE A 66 15.57 -9.48 -2.36
N ARG A 67 15.32 -10.75 -2.71
CA ARG A 67 16.38 -11.72 -3.03
C ARG A 67 17.17 -11.33 -4.28
N GLN A 68 16.49 -10.85 -5.32
CA GLN A 68 17.12 -10.41 -6.57
C GLN A 68 18.00 -9.16 -6.37
N ALA A 69 17.64 -8.29 -5.43
CA ALA A 69 18.45 -7.13 -5.06
C ALA A 69 19.68 -7.49 -4.19
N GLY A 70 19.87 -8.76 -3.83
CA GLY A 70 20.97 -9.20 -2.96
C GLY A 70 20.82 -8.78 -1.49
N ILE A 71 19.61 -8.36 -1.08
CA ILE A 71 19.35 -7.89 0.28
C ILE A 71 19.23 -9.09 1.23
N LYS A 72 20.07 -9.10 2.26
CA LYS A 72 20.01 -10.08 3.34
C LYS A 72 18.95 -9.70 4.37
N PHE A 73 17.69 -9.95 4.04
CA PHE A 73 16.54 -9.48 4.81
C PHE A 73 16.58 -9.85 6.31
N ALA A 74 17.10 -11.04 6.66
CA ALA A 74 17.20 -11.50 8.05
C ALA A 74 18.27 -10.78 8.88
N GLU A 75 19.19 -10.05 8.23
CA GLU A 75 20.27 -9.29 8.89
C GLU A 75 19.96 -7.78 8.96
N LEU A 76 18.79 -7.34 8.49
CA LEU A 76 18.43 -5.92 8.48
C LEU A 76 18.12 -5.40 9.89
N GLU A 77 18.61 -4.21 10.19
CA GLU A 77 18.18 -3.45 11.37
C GLU A 77 16.76 -2.91 11.18
N ASN A 78 16.04 -2.77 12.29
CA ASN A 78 14.71 -2.20 12.26
C ASN A 78 14.76 -0.71 11.92
N SER A 79 13.87 -0.27 11.04
CA SER A 79 13.66 1.14 10.70
C SER A 79 12.21 1.56 10.98
N LYS A 80 11.94 2.87 10.92
CA LYS A 80 10.60 3.43 11.09
C LYS A 80 9.94 3.69 9.75
N GLN A 81 8.61 3.61 9.75
CA GLN A 81 7.77 4.04 8.64
C GLN A 81 7.83 5.58 8.43
N ASP A 82 7.42 6.03 7.25
CA ASP A 82 7.34 7.45 6.92
C ASP A 82 6.13 8.16 7.56
N SER A 83 6.39 9.33 8.11
CA SER A 83 5.46 10.06 8.97
C SER A 83 4.15 10.54 8.33
N ILE A 84 4.04 10.69 7.00
CA ILE A 84 2.87 11.35 6.40
C ILE A 84 1.66 10.41 6.33
N LEU A 85 1.87 9.15 5.93
CA LEU A 85 0.80 8.16 5.76
C LEU A 85 1.10 6.80 6.43
N GLY A 86 2.24 6.65 7.11
CA GLY A 86 2.68 5.35 7.63
C GLY A 86 2.21 5.01 9.05
N THR A 87 1.57 5.93 9.78
CA THR A 87 1.12 5.69 11.16
C THR A 87 -0.14 4.83 11.19
N TYR A 88 -0.15 3.82 12.06
CA TYR A 88 -1.28 2.91 12.25
C TYR A 88 -1.53 2.65 13.74
N SER A 89 -2.78 2.31 14.10
CA SER A 89 -3.15 1.86 15.44
C SER A 89 -3.09 0.32 15.55
N GLY A 90 -3.13 -0.21 16.78
CA GLY A 90 -3.20 -1.66 16.99
C GLY A 90 -4.42 -2.31 16.33
N ALA A 91 -5.54 -1.58 16.23
CA ALA A 91 -6.73 -1.99 15.50
C ALA A 91 -6.44 -2.20 14.01
N GLY A 92 -5.67 -1.30 13.37
CA GLY A 92 -5.25 -1.46 11.97
C GLY A 92 -4.39 -2.70 11.72
N THR A 93 -3.58 -3.12 12.71
CA THR A 93 -2.69 -4.28 12.59
C THR A 93 -3.45 -5.60 12.48
N ILE A 94 -4.60 -5.74 13.16
CA ILE A 94 -5.33 -7.00 13.21
C ILE A 94 -6.27 -7.25 12.03
N PHE A 95 -6.40 -6.30 11.09
CA PHE A 95 -7.26 -6.42 9.90
C PHE A 95 -6.97 -7.67 9.04
N GLY A 96 -5.74 -8.18 9.09
CA GLY A 96 -5.34 -9.38 8.34
C GLY A 96 -5.90 -10.69 8.89
N ASN A 97 -6.46 -10.69 10.10
CA ASN A 97 -7.01 -11.87 10.75
C ASN A 97 -8.52 -11.98 10.51
N THR A 98 -9.03 -13.21 10.38
CA THR A 98 -10.48 -13.42 10.41
C THR A 98 -11.06 -12.89 11.72
N GLY A 99 -12.16 -12.13 11.65
CA GLY A 99 -12.73 -11.41 12.80
C GLY A 99 -12.00 -10.11 13.18
N GLY A 100 -10.76 -9.89 12.73
CA GLY A 100 -9.97 -8.71 13.11
C GLY A 100 -10.53 -7.38 12.61
N VAL A 101 -11.22 -7.38 11.46
CA VAL A 101 -11.95 -6.20 10.98
C VAL A 101 -13.12 -5.85 11.91
N MET A 102 -13.79 -6.85 12.50
CA MET A 102 -14.91 -6.63 13.42
C MET A 102 -14.41 -6.13 14.78
N GLU A 103 -13.33 -6.70 15.30
CA GLU A 103 -12.73 -6.26 16.56
C GLU A 103 -12.20 -4.82 16.50
N ALA A 104 -11.79 -4.37 15.31
CA ALA A 104 -11.28 -3.03 15.09
C ALA A 104 -12.36 -1.95 14.85
N ALA A 105 -13.62 -2.34 14.63
CA ALA A 105 -14.72 -1.46 14.19
C ALA A 105 -15.47 -0.78 15.33
#